data_AF-A0A258FHZ9-F1
#
_entry.id   AF-A0A258FHZ9-F1
#
_cell.length_a   1.000
_cell.length_b   1.000
_cell.length_c   1.000
_cell.angle_alpha   90.00
_cell.angle_beta   90.00
_cell.angle_gamma   90.00
#
_symmetry.space_group_name_H-M   'P 1'
#
loop_
_entity.id
_entity.type
_entity.pdbx_description
1 polymer ?
#
loop_
_entity_poly.entity_id
_entity_poly.type
_entity_poly.pdbx_seq_one_letter_code
_entity_poly.pdbx_strand_id
1 'polypeptide(L)'
;MPRHPHHPPRTALALAAALLVAGAVHAAVPAATEGPDTLIGGPAGETLQGRGGGDSIRGMDGDDRVFGNRGDDSVGGGPGYDEVYGGPGADQVNGGQGDDTVSGDRDDDTVTGGLGADRFLFDNLSGSDTITDFSSIDGDRIELPTGVDYTLADTPAGLTIQLGGGGGRLLLAGTKASTIGAWLATAATAGGPPSRLQPVAQPPPPPRKRLLVMIVVLSIAFVVLLSIGLVQLVRGGRDRRL
;
A
#
# COMPACT_ATOMS: atom_id res chain seq x y z
N MET A 1 0.57 -51.80 62.42
CA MET A 1 1.70 -51.61 61.48
C MET A 1 1.13 -51.28 60.09
N PRO A 2 0.96 -50.01 59.70
CA PRO A 2 0.54 -49.67 58.34
C PRO A 2 1.78 -49.60 57.42
N ARG A 3 1.71 -50.28 56.28
CA ARG A 3 2.75 -50.26 55.23
C ARG A 3 2.65 -48.95 54.44
N HIS A 4 3.75 -48.20 54.36
CA HIS A 4 3.91 -47.08 53.45
C HIS A 4 3.80 -47.53 51.98
N PRO A 5 3.07 -46.82 51.11
CA PRO A 5 3.21 -46.97 49.67
C PRO A 5 4.41 -46.16 49.17
N HIS A 6 5.31 -46.83 48.45
CA HIS A 6 6.38 -46.24 47.67
C HIS A 6 5.81 -45.37 46.53
N HIS A 7 6.24 -44.11 46.45
CA HIS A 7 6.10 -43.29 45.25
C HIS A 7 7.09 -43.77 44.18
N PRO A 8 6.66 -43.99 42.91
CA PRO A 8 7.59 -44.08 41.80
C PRO A 8 8.06 -42.68 41.35
N PRO A 9 9.30 -42.56 40.82
CA PRO A 9 9.84 -41.28 40.36
C PRO A 9 9.17 -40.83 39.05
N ARG A 10 8.75 -39.56 39.00
CA ARG A 10 8.28 -38.90 37.78
C ARG A 10 9.47 -38.46 36.94
N THR A 11 9.96 -39.34 36.06
CA THR A 11 10.72 -38.94 34.88
C THR A 11 9.84 -39.18 33.66
N ALA A 12 9.16 -38.13 33.20
CA ALA A 12 8.56 -38.08 31.87
C ALA A 12 8.88 -36.72 31.26
N LEU A 13 9.98 -36.74 30.51
CA LEU A 13 10.41 -35.77 29.54
C LEU A 13 9.25 -35.48 28.56
N ALA A 14 8.78 -34.24 28.49
CA ALA A 14 7.89 -33.79 27.42
C ALA A 14 8.49 -32.53 26.80
N LEU A 15 9.56 -32.72 26.04
CA LEU A 15 10.11 -31.73 25.12
C LEU A 15 9.87 -32.24 23.70
N ALA A 16 8.72 -31.88 23.12
CA ALA A 16 8.45 -31.87 21.68
C ALA A 16 7.02 -31.35 21.42
N ALA A 17 6.87 -30.04 21.31
CA ALA A 17 5.76 -29.45 20.56
C ALA A 17 6.39 -28.74 19.35
N ALA A 18 6.70 -29.52 18.32
CA ALA A 18 7.06 -28.99 17.01
C ALA A 18 5.83 -29.09 16.10
N LEU A 19 5.57 -27.96 15.43
CA LEU A 19 4.99 -27.87 14.08
C LEU A 19 3.47 -28.01 13.94
N LEU A 20 2.80 -26.88 13.68
CA LEU A 20 2.11 -26.56 12.41
C LEU A 20 0.89 -25.63 12.63
N VAL A 21 1.08 -24.32 12.47
CA VAL A 21 0.13 -23.49 11.67
C VAL A 21 0.98 -22.51 10.86
N ALA A 22 1.61 -23.01 9.80
CA ALA A 22 1.93 -22.18 8.66
C ALA A 22 0.58 -21.86 7.98
N GLY A 23 0.20 -20.58 7.98
CA GLY A 23 -1.12 -20.13 7.54
C GLY A 23 -1.97 -19.65 8.71
N ALA A 24 -1.47 -18.67 9.47
CA ALA A 24 -2.40 -17.72 10.07
C ALA A 24 -3.15 -17.10 8.89
N VAL A 25 -4.34 -17.63 8.64
CA VAL A 25 -5.41 -16.94 7.94
C VAL A 25 -5.29 -15.48 8.30
N HIS A 26 -5.04 -14.65 7.29
CA HIS A 26 -5.15 -13.21 7.34
C HIS A 26 -6.38 -12.89 8.21
N ALA A 27 -6.13 -12.49 9.46
CA ALA A 27 -7.21 -12.21 10.38
C ALA A 27 -7.96 -11.05 9.74
N ALA A 28 -9.22 -11.27 9.38
CA ALA A 28 -10.03 -10.24 8.77
C ALA A 28 -9.86 -8.95 9.58
N VAL A 29 -9.39 -7.89 8.93
CA VAL A 29 -9.25 -6.57 9.53
C VAL A 29 -10.54 -6.28 10.29
N PRO A 30 -10.48 -5.93 11.59
CA PRO A 30 -11.68 -5.69 12.37
C PRO A 30 -12.55 -4.67 11.65
N ALA A 31 -13.86 -4.92 11.60
CA ALA A 31 -14.78 -4.01 10.93
C ALA A 31 -14.75 -2.67 11.65
N ALA A 32 -14.36 -1.61 10.95
CA ALA A 32 -14.36 -0.25 11.48
C ALA A 32 -15.77 0.19 11.89
N THR A 33 -15.80 1.14 12.82
CA THR A 33 -16.97 1.67 13.49
C THR A 33 -17.22 3.11 13.05
N GLU A 34 -17.93 3.91 13.86
CA GLU A 34 -18.07 5.36 13.64
C GLU A 34 -17.29 6.15 14.71
N GLY A 35 -16.42 5.45 15.44
CA GLY A 35 -15.50 6.03 16.41
C GLY A 35 -14.07 5.62 16.10
N PRO A 36 -13.09 6.09 16.89
CA PRO A 36 -11.68 5.86 16.63
C PRO A 36 -11.32 4.37 16.58
N ASP A 37 -10.75 3.94 15.45
CA ASP A 37 -10.35 2.57 15.20
C ASP A 37 -8.84 2.44 14.91
N THR A 38 -8.34 1.22 15.05
CA THR A 38 -7.00 0.85 14.58
C THR A 38 -7.10 -0.31 13.62
N LEU A 39 -6.77 -0.06 12.38
CA LEU A 39 -6.84 -1.01 11.27
C LEU A 39 -5.43 -1.31 10.77
N ILE A 40 -5.09 -2.59 10.71
CA ILE A 40 -3.81 -3.06 10.20
C ILE A 40 -4.09 -4.14 9.16
N GLY A 41 -3.69 -3.89 7.93
CA GLY A 41 -3.75 -4.84 6.82
C GLY A 41 -2.71 -5.95 6.95
N GLY A 42 -2.51 -6.66 5.85
CA GLY A 42 -1.64 -7.83 5.76
C GLY A 42 -0.62 -7.69 4.64
N PRO A 43 -0.13 -8.82 4.10
CA PRO A 43 0.89 -8.81 3.06
C PRO A 43 0.32 -8.88 1.63
N ALA A 44 -0.99 -8.72 1.45
CA ALA A 44 -1.62 -8.73 0.13
C ALA A 44 -2.27 -7.38 -0.15
N GLY A 45 -2.61 -7.09 -1.40
CA GLY A 45 -3.36 -5.88 -1.72
C GLY A 45 -4.79 -5.95 -1.17
N GLU A 46 -5.13 -5.03 -0.29
CA GLU A 46 -6.37 -4.99 0.47
C GLU A 46 -7.13 -3.66 0.30
N THR A 47 -8.29 -3.57 0.93
CA THR A 47 -9.05 -2.33 0.99
C THR A 47 -9.44 -2.07 2.43
N LEU A 48 -8.90 -0.99 3.00
CA LEU A 48 -9.08 -0.58 4.39
C LEU A 48 -9.92 0.69 4.45
N GLN A 49 -10.90 0.74 5.34
CA GLN A 49 -11.84 1.86 5.47
C GLN A 49 -12.08 2.18 6.94
N GLY A 50 -11.72 3.39 7.38
CA GLY A 50 -11.92 3.90 8.75
C GLY A 50 -13.38 4.28 9.06
N ARG A 51 -14.09 4.80 8.05
CA ARG A 51 -15.47 5.31 8.09
C ARG A 51 -15.61 6.65 8.80
N GLY A 52 -15.60 6.65 10.13
CA GLY A 52 -15.94 7.81 10.93
C GLY A 52 -15.17 7.75 12.24
N GLY A 53 -14.65 8.88 12.70
CA GLY A 53 -13.77 8.92 13.87
C GLY A 53 -12.38 9.36 13.46
N GLY A 54 -11.46 9.43 14.42
CA GLY A 54 -10.05 9.66 14.10
C GLY A 54 -9.32 8.33 14.15
N ASP A 55 -9.04 7.76 12.99
CA ASP A 55 -8.59 6.39 12.81
C ASP A 55 -7.08 6.30 12.61
N SER A 56 -6.51 5.13 12.96
CA SER A 56 -5.13 4.78 12.61
C SER A 56 -5.13 3.57 11.70
N ILE A 57 -4.79 3.77 10.42
CA ILE A 57 -4.91 2.76 9.37
C ILE A 57 -3.54 2.51 8.73
N ARG A 58 -3.14 1.24 8.57
CA ARG A 58 -1.90 0.83 7.89
C ARG A 58 -2.17 -0.34 6.94
N GLY A 59 -1.87 -0.15 5.65
CA GLY A 59 -1.96 -1.19 4.61
C GLY A 59 -1.01 -2.35 4.86
N MET A 60 0.24 -2.04 5.19
CA MET A 60 1.37 -2.98 5.32
C MET A 60 1.95 -3.33 3.94
N ASP A 61 2.20 -4.59 3.61
CA ASP A 61 2.81 -4.91 2.30
C ASP A 61 1.70 -5.22 1.28
N GLY A 62 1.87 -4.83 0.02
CA GLY A 62 0.91 -5.12 -1.04
C GLY A 62 0.40 -3.84 -1.68
N ASP A 63 -0.34 -3.97 -2.79
CA ASP A 63 -0.92 -2.82 -3.48
C ASP A 63 -2.30 -2.53 -2.85
N ASP A 64 -2.34 -1.63 -1.88
CA ASP A 64 -3.48 -1.36 -1.02
C ASP A 64 -4.36 -0.20 -1.49
N ARG A 65 -5.62 -0.21 -1.06
CA ARG A 65 -6.49 0.97 -1.07
C ARG A 65 -6.87 1.34 0.35
N VAL A 66 -6.40 2.48 0.82
CA VAL A 66 -6.57 2.91 2.20
C VAL A 66 -7.41 4.19 2.22
N PHE A 67 -8.52 4.16 2.95
CA PHE A 67 -9.44 5.30 3.09
C PHE A 67 -9.65 5.62 4.57
N GLY A 68 -9.24 6.80 5.04
CA GLY A 68 -9.58 7.31 6.37
C GLY A 68 -11.09 7.52 6.48
N ASN A 69 -11.64 8.26 5.51
CA ASN A 69 -13.01 8.75 5.46
C ASN A 69 -13.20 9.95 6.39
N ARG A 70 -14.19 9.95 7.30
CA ARG A 70 -14.51 11.16 8.07
C ARG A 70 -13.78 11.20 9.40
N GLY A 71 -13.18 12.34 9.71
CA GLY A 71 -12.54 12.65 10.97
C GLY A 71 -11.04 12.78 10.77
N ASP A 72 -10.32 13.12 11.84
CA ASP A 72 -8.89 13.42 11.75
C ASP A 72 -8.09 12.11 11.82
N ASP A 73 -7.69 11.61 10.65
CA ASP A 73 -7.14 10.27 10.46
C ASP A 73 -5.61 10.25 10.33
N SER A 74 -5.02 9.10 10.64
CA SER A 74 -3.63 8.78 10.32
C SER A 74 -3.61 7.53 9.45
N VAL A 75 -3.37 7.71 8.15
CA VAL A 75 -3.48 6.67 7.13
C VAL A 75 -2.15 6.44 6.42
N GLY A 76 -1.80 5.16 6.25
CA GLY A 76 -0.57 4.74 5.59
C GLY A 76 -0.79 3.56 4.64
N GLY A 77 -0.24 3.61 3.44
CA GLY A 77 -0.18 2.48 2.51
C GLY A 77 0.83 1.44 2.99
N GLY A 78 2.11 1.76 2.94
CA GLY A 78 3.19 0.85 3.30
C GLY A 78 4.03 0.50 2.07
N PRO A 79 4.67 -0.67 2.00
CA PRO A 79 5.34 -1.09 0.77
C PRO A 79 4.38 -1.62 -0.29
N GLY A 80 4.33 -1.00 -1.47
CA GLY A 80 3.49 -1.42 -2.58
C GLY A 80 3.17 -0.27 -3.53
N TYR A 81 2.26 -0.49 -4.47
CA TYR A 81 1.65 0.61 -5.23
C TYR A 81 0.30 0.93 -4.61
N ASP A 82 0.26 1.93 -3.75
CA ASP A 82 -0.89 2.19 -2.90
C ASP A 82 -1.76 3.36 -3.40
N GLU A 83 -3.05 3.28 -3.12
CA GLU A 83 -3.98 4.41 -3.22
C GLU A 83 -4.41 4.82 -1.79
N VAL A 84 -3.92 5.95 -1.28
CA VAL A 84 -4.12 6.39 0.11
C VAL A 84 -4.86 7.72 0.15
N TYR A 85 -6.03 7.73 0.78
CA TYR A 85 -6.91 8.90 0.89
C TYR A 85 -7.24 9.16 2.36
N GLY A 86 -7.00 10.40 2.82
CA GLY A 86 -7.41 10.89 4.15
C GLY A 86 -8.93 10.94 4.22
N GLY A 87 -9.54 11.89 3.51
CA GLY A 87 -10.98 12.09 3.46
C GLY A 87 -11.35 13.44 4.06
N PRO A 88 -12.58 13.65 4.55
CA PRO A 88 -12.89 14.88 5.27
C PRO A 88 -12.35 14.86 6.70
N GLY A 89 -11.41 15.75 7.01
CA GLY A 89 -10.77 15.86 8.32
C GLY A 89 -9.40 16.49 8.23
N ALA A 90 -8.74 16.77 9.35
CA ALA A 90 -7.34 17.17 9.33
C ALA A 90 -6.44 15.93 9.40
N ASP A 91 -6.03 15.43 8.23
CA ASP A 91 -5.44 14.10 8.10
C ASP A 91 -3.91 14.09 8.03
N GLN A 92 -3.33 12.96 8.43
CA GLN A 92 -1.93 12.59 8.20
C GLN A 92 -1.88 11.41 7.23
N VAL A 93 -1.47 11.68 6.00
CA VAL A 93 -1.45 10.71 4.89
C VAL A 93 -0.01 10.35 4.52
N ASN A 94 0.28 9.06 4.39
CA ASN A 94 1.59 8.55 3.97
C ASN A 94 1.43 7.43 2.92
N GLY A 95 2.00 7.61 1.72
CA GLY A 95 2.03 6.56 0.69
C GLY A 95 2.86 5.37 1.14
N GLY A 96 4.16 5.58 1.31
CA GLY A 96 5.06 4.60 1.90
C GLY A 96 6.25 4.30 0.98
N GLN A 97 6.38 3.07 0.52
CA GLN A 97 7.40 2.71 -0.47
C GLN A 97 6.72 2.20 -1.74
N GLY A 98 7.05 2.81 -2.87
CA GLY A 98 6.51 2.48 -4.18
C GLY A 98 5.98 3.73 -4.85
N ASP A 99 5.38 3.58 -6.04
CA ASP A 99 4.84 4.73 -6.77
C ASP A 99 3.37 4.92 -6.37
N ASP A 100 3.12 5.73 -5.35
CA ASP A 100 1.82 5.80 -4.69
C ASP A 100 0.93 6.89 -5.27
N THR A 101 -0.38 6.76 -5.04
CA THR A 101 -1.35 7.84 -5.25
C THR A 101 -1.90 8.28 -3.90
N VAL A 102 -1.65 9.53 -3.53
CA VAL A 102 -1.97 10.05 -2.19
C VAL A 102 -2.82 11.32 -2.27
N SER A 103 -3.79 11.44 -1.35
CA SER A 103 -4.67 12.62 -1.22
C SER A 103 -5.02 12.87 0.24
N GLY A 104 -4.97 14.13 0.68
CA GLY A 104 -5.61 14.58 1.92
C GLY A 104 -7.13 14.70 1.80
N ASP A 105 -7.62 14.97 0.60
CA ASP A 105 -9.01 15.35 0.29
C ASP A 105 -9.42 16.71 0.89
N ARG A 106 -10.24 16.73 1.95
CA ARG A 106 -10.83 17.99 2.47
C ARG A 106 -10.26 18.37 3.81
N ASP A 107 -10.09 19.70 3.93
CA ASP A 107 -9.62 20.40 5.13
C ASP A 107 -8.09 20.50 5.13
N ASP A 108 -7.42 20.66 6.27
CA ASP A 108 -6.00 21.01 6.32
C ASP A 108 -5.15 19.75 6.55
N ASP A 109 -4.57 19.22 5.49
CA ASP A 109 -3.89 17.91 5.54
C ASP A 109 -2.36 17.98 5.52
N THR A 110 -1.73 16.95 6.09
CA THR A 110 -0.29 16.69 5.95
C THR A 110 -0.09 15.41 5.15
N VAL A 111 0.49 15.53 3.97
CA VAL A 111 0.64 14.43 3.01
C VAL A 111 2.12 14.15 2.76
N THR A 112 2.48 12.87 2.71
CA THR A 112 3.84 12.37 2.44
C THR A 112 3.72 11.28 1.40
N GLY A 113 4.49 11.39 0.31
CA GLY A 113 4.50 10.35 -0.73
C GLY A 113 5.31 9.14 -0.27
N GLY A 114 6.52 9.41 0.21
CA GLY A 114 7.47 8.40 0.66
C GLY A 114 8.56 8.16 -0.39
N LEU A 115 8.91 6.89 -0.61
CA LEU A 115 9.95 6.52 -1.57
C LEU A 115 9.30 6.06 -2.88
N GLY A 116 9.52 6.77 -3.98
CA GLY A 116 9.06 6.35 -5.30
C GLY A 116 8.62 7.55 -6.11
N ALA A 117 8.00 7.30 -7.26
CA ALA A 117 7.46 8.36 -8.10
C ALA A 117 5.98 8.56 -7.78
N ASP A 118 5.68 9.48 -6.86
CA ASP A 118 4.36 9.59 -6.27
C ASP A 118 3.42 10.54 -7.01
N ARG A 119 2.12 10.32 -6.85
CA ARG A 119 1.06 11.17 -7.39
C ARG A 119 0.26 11.78 -6.24
N PHE A 120 0.47 13.06 -6.03
CA PHE A 120 -0.30 13.86 -5.07
C PHE A 120 -1.53 14.43 -5.76
N LEU A 121 -2.70 13.94 -5.39
CA LEU A 121 -3.98 14.48 -5.84
C LEU A 121 -4.32 15.68 -4.96
N PHE A 122 -4.44 16.84 -5.59
CA PHE A 122 -4.94 18.04 -4.94
C PHE A 122 -6.23 18.41 -5.69
N ASP A 123 -7.30 17.67 -5.42
CA ASP A 123 -8.58 17.79 -6.13
C ASP A 123 -9.55 18.79 -5.46
N ASN A 124 -9.16 19.32 -4.29
CA ASN A 124 -10.00 20.15 -3.47
C ASN A 124 -9.76 21.66 -3.64
N LEU A 125 -10.85 22.42 -3.45
CA LEU A 125 -10.89 23.88 -3.42
C LEU A 125 -11.03 24.44 -2.00
N SER A 126 -10.99 23.62 -0.95
CA SER A 126 -10.90 24.09 0.44
C SER A 126 -9.59 23.63 1.08
N GLY A 127 -9.26 24.17 2.25
CA GLY A 127 -8.12 23.69 3.01
C GLY A 127 -6.75 24.25 2.61
N SER A 128 -5.76 23.90 3.42
CA SER A 128 -4.38 24.36 3.37
C SER A 128 -3.39 23.22 3.58
N ASP A 129 -3.28 22.35 2.57
CA ASP A 129 -2.47 21.14 2.64
C ASP A 129 -0.97 21.42 2.62
N THR A 130 -0.22 20.48 3.20
CA THR A 130 1.24 20.45 3.16
C THR A 130 1.73 19.09 2.68
N ILE A 131 2.42 19.08 1.54
CA ILE A 131 3.23 17.93 1.11
C ILE A 131 4.63 18.07 1.70
N THR A 132 5.09 17.05 2.41
CA THR A 132 6.29 17.14 3.25
C THR A 132 7.59 16.76 2.54
N ASP A 133 7.53 15.97 1.47
CA ASP A 133 8.69 15.29 0.87
C ASP A 133 8.77 15.34 -0.65
N PHE A 134 7.97 16.20 -1.30
CA PHE A 134 7.91 16.30 -2.77
C PHE A 134 9.31 16.34 -3.41
N SER A 135 9.55 15.43 -4.35
CA SER A 135 10.82 15.23 -5.04
C SER A 135 10.64 15.06 -6.54
N SER A 136 11.04 16.09 -7.29
CA SER A 136 11.09 16.01 -8.77
C SER A 136 12.17 15.05 -9.28
N ILE A 137 13.09 14.61 -8.41
CA ILE A 137 14.12 13.63 -8.74
C ILE A 137 13.55 12.22 -8.70
N ASP A 138 12.71 11.92 -7.70
CA ASP A 138 12.10 10.60 -7.55
C ASP A 138 10.97 10.38 -8.57
N GLY A 139 10.38 11.46 -9.06
CA GLY A 139 9.44 11.45 -10.19
C GLY A 139 8.05 11.99 -9.86
N ASP A 140 7.93 12.61 -8.69
CA ASP A 140 6.67 13.05 -8.11
C ASP A 140 5.91 14.02 -8.99
N ARG A 141 4.59 13.91 -8.88
CA ARG A 141 3.64 14.69 -9.66
C ARG A 141 2.52 15.19 -8.77
N ILE A 142 2.12 16.43 -9.00
CA ILE A 142 0.93 17.02 -8.41
C ILE A 142 -0.13 17.09 -9.49
N GLU A 143 -1.31 16.56 -9.17
CA GLU A 143 -2.50 16.66 -10.00
C GLU A 143 -3.42 17.75 -9.41
N LEU A 144 -3.52 18.88 -10.12
CA LEU A 144 -4.38 20.00 -9.73
C LEU A 144 -5.77 19.87 -10.37
N PRO A 145 -6.81 20.53 -9.82
CA PRO A 145 -8.15 20.46 -10.39
C PRO A 145 -8.18 21.12 -11.77
N THR A 146 -8.93 20.52 -12.70
CA THR A 146 -9.03 21.06 -14.06
C THR A 146 -9.83 22.37 -14.10
N GLY A 147 -9.40 23.33 -14.92
CA GLY A 147 -10.15 24.57 -15.14
C GLY A 147 -10.08 25.57 -14.00
N VAL A 148 -9.10 25.41 -13.10
CA VAL A 148 -8.84 26.31 -11.97
C VAL A 148 -7.53 27.06 -12.23
N ASP A 149 -7.58 28.38 -12.12
CA ASP A 149 -6.38 29.20 -12.16
C ASP A 149 -5.56 28.99 -10.89
N TYR A 150 -4.24 29.13 -10.96
CA TYR A 150 -3.38 29.04 -9.79
C TYR A 150 -2.22 30.03 -9.84
N THR A 151 -1.70 30.37 -8.67
CA THR A 151 -0.48 31.19 -8.53
C THR A 151 0.58 30.40 -7.76
N LEU A 152 1.85 30.63 -8.13
CA LEU A 152 3.00 30.02 -7.49
C LEU A 152 3.77 31.10 -6.72
N ALA A 153 4.13 30.82 -5.47
CA ALA A 153 4.96 31.72 -4.68
C ALA A 153 5.96 30.94 -3.81
N ASP A 154 7.25 31.26 -3.95
CA ASP A 154 8.26 30.78 -3.01
C ASP A 154 8.13 31.52 -1.68
N THR A 155 8.10 30.74 -0.60
CA THR A 155 8.09 31.22 0.79
C THR A 155 9.31 30.67 1.54
N PRO A 156 9.61 31.14 2.76
CA PRO A 156 10.63 30.50 3.59
C PRO A 156 10.37 29.00 3.82
N ALA A 157 9.10 28.60 3.98
CA ALA A 157 8.71 27.22 4.25
C ALA A 157 8.79 26.30 3.02
N GLY A 158 8.66 26.84 1.82
CA GLY A 158 8.58 26.04 0.59
C GLY A 158 7.84 26.76 -0.53
N LEU A 159 7.45 26.01 -1.56
CA LEU A 159 6.66 26.52 -2.67
C LEU A 159 5.20 26.45 -2.31
N THR A 160 4.49 27.56 -2.44
CA THR A 160 3.04 27.60 -2.30
C THR A 160 2.37 27.62 -3.67
N ILE A 161 1.34 26.80 -3.82
CA ILE A 161 0.40 26.78 -4.94
C ILE A 161 -0.94 27.24 -4.38
N GLN A 162 -1.37 28.44 -4.76
CA GLN A 162 -2.66 28.99 -4.35
C GLN A 162 -3.65 28.86 -5.49
N LEU A 163 -4.77 28.17 -5.27
CA LEU A 163 -5.84 28.07 -6.25
C LEU A 163 -6.67 29.36 -6.28
N GLY A 164 -7.14 29.72 -7.47
CA GLY A 164 -8.01 30.86 -7.73
C GLY A 164 -9.45 30.63 -7.24
N GLY A 165 -10.27 31.68 -7.28
CA GLY A 165 -11.70 31.58 -6.96
C GLY A 165 -12.02 31.35 -5.47
N GLY A 166 -11.07 31.60 -4.57
CA GLY A 166 -11.20 31.25 -3.14
C GLY A 166 -10.84 29.80 -2.84
N GLY A 167 -10.16 29.13 -3.77
CA GLY A 167 -9.69 27.76 -3.64
C GLY A 167 -8.64 27.56 -2.53
N GLY A 168 -8.35 26.30 -2.23
CA GLY A 168 -7.37 25.89 -1.24
C GLY A 168 -5.93 26.28 -1.60
N ARG A 169 -5.02 26.02 -0.67
CA ARG A 169 -3.59 26.30 -0.82
C ARG A 169 -2.79 25.04 -0.55
N LEU A 170 -1.89 24.69 -1.46
CA LEU A 170 -0.94 23.60 -1.26
C LEU A 170 0.45 24.17 -0.96
N LEU A 171 1.11 23.67 0.08
CA LEU A 171 2.52 23.92 0.37
C LEU A 171 3.35 22.68 0.03
N LEU A 172 4.35 22.83 -0.83
CA LEU A 172 5.43 21.85 -0.98
C LEU A 172 6.56 22.25 -0.03
N ALA A 173 6.61 21.63 1.14
CA ALA A 173 7.58 21.96 2.17
C ALA A 173 9.01 21.73 1.66
N GLY A 174 9.92 22.66 1.94
CA GLY A 174 11.32 22.57 1.51
C GLY A 174 11.58 22.71 0.01
N THR A 175 10.56 22.59 -0.84
CA THR A 175 10.66 22.69 -2.30
C THR A 175 10.64 24.14 -2.76
N LYS A 176 11.30 24.47 -3.88
CA LYS A 176 11.26 25.80 -4.49
C LYS A 176 10.71 25.74 -5.91
N ALA A 177 10.16 26.84 -6.40
CA ALA A 177 9.69 26.96 -7.78
C ALA A 177 10.78 26.64 -8.82
N SER A 178 12.05 26.87 -8.49
CA SER A 178 13.18 26.58 -9.37
C SER A 178 13.52 25.08 -9.48
N THR A 179 13.04 24.23 -8.57
CA THR A 179 13.35 22.79 -8.52
C THR A 179 12.23 21.92 -9.10
N ILE A 180 11.02 22.45 -9.18
CA ILE A 180 9.93 21.83 -9.94
C ILE A 180 10.17 22.11 -11.42
N GLY A 181 10.44 21.07 -12.22
CA GLY A 181 10.69 21.22 -13.66
C GLY A 181 9.54 21.93 -14.38
N ALA A 182 9.75 22.28 -15.66
CA ALA A 182 8.79 23.04 -16.48
C ALA A 182 7.36 22.44 -16.58
N TRP A 183 7.16 21.22 -16.08
CA TRP A 183 5.88 20.54 -16.00
C TRP A 183 4.84 21.28 -15.12
N LEU A 184 5.27 22.06 -14.12
CA LEU A 184 4.40 23.04 -13.45
C LEU A 184 4.54 24.47 -14.03
N ALA A 185 5.73 24.86 -14.48
CA ALA A 185 6.00 26.25 -14.88
C ALA A 185 5.31 26.68 -16.20
N THR A 186 4.76 25.76 -17.00
CA THR A 186 4.16 26.11 -18.30
C THR A 186 2.81 26.83 -18.18
N ALA A 187 2.11 26.81 -17.03
CA ALA A 187 0.89 27.61 -16.87
C ALA A 187 1.15 29.03 -16.35
N ALA A 188 2.32 29.30 -15.76
CA ALA A 188 2.55 30.54 -15.02
C ALA A 188 3.00 31.74 -15.88
N THR A 189 3.37 31.56 -17.15
CA THR A 189 4.09 32.62 -17.90
C THR A 189 3.47 33.10 -19.22
N ALA A 190 2.26 32.70 -19.58
CA ALA A 190 1.65 33.21 -20.81
C ALA A 190 0.21 33.63 -20.57
N GLY A 191 -0.06 34.94 -20.62
CA GLY A 191 -1.39 35.53 -20.78
C GLY A 191 -2.00 35.18 -22.15
N GLY A 192 -2.12 33.89 -22.45
CA GLY A 192 -2.74 33.30 -23.63
C GLY A 192 -3.66 32.15 -23.22
N PRO A 193 -4.61 31.74 -24.09
CA PRO A 193 -5.64 30.77 -23.74
C PRO A 193 -5.03 29.42 -23.31
N PRO A 194 -5.61 28.75 -22.31
CA PRO A 194 -5.00 27.61 -21.63
C PRO A 194 -4.75 26.45 -22.60
N SER A 195 -3.50 25.99 -22.64
CA SER A 195 -3.12 24.81 -23.40
C SER A 195 -3.69 23.57 -22.73
N ARG A 196 -4.56 22.88 -23.47
CA ARG A 196 -5.20 21.62 -23.11
C ARG A 196 -4.15 20.59 -22.65
N LEU A 197 -4.26 20.13 -21.40
CA LEU A 197 -3.48 18.99 -20.89
C LEU A 197 -3.80 17.75 -21.72
N GLN A 198 -2.78 17.11 -22.29
CA GLN A 198 -2.92 15.77 -22.87
C GLN A 198 -3.01 14.75 -21.72
N PRO A 199 -3.88 13.73 -21.81
CA PRO A 199 -3.91 12.66 -20.82
C PRO A 199 -2.54 11.98 -20.77
N VAL A 200 -1.91 11.97 -19.60
CA VAL A 200 -0.70 11.17 -19.38
C VAL A 200 -1.11 9.70 -19.49
N ALA A 201 -0.44 8.96 -20.38
CA ALA A 201 -0.65 7.52 -20.53
C ALA A 201 -0.43 6.84 -19.17
N GLN A 202 -1.37 6.01 -18.75
CA GLN A 202 -1.25 5.22 -17.52
C GLN A 202 0.04 4.40 -17.56
N PRO A 203 0.80 4.29 -16.44
CA PRO A 203 1.93 3.39 -16.38
C PRO A 203 1.47 1.96 -16.71
N PRO A 204 2.28 1.17 -17.43
CA PRO A 204 1.91 -0.19 -17.79
C PRO A 204 1.65 -0.99 -16.51
N PRO A 205 0.59 -1.81 -16.45
CA PRO A 205 0.31 -2.62 -15.27
C PRO A 205 1.52 -3.50 -14.95
N PRO A 206 1.83 -3.74 -13.66
CA PRO A 206 2.98 -4.53 -13.26
C PRO A 206 2.94 -5.90 -13.94
N PRO A 207 4.10 -6.42 -14.39
CA PRO A 207 4.15 -7.70 -15.07
C PRO A 207 3.63 -8.77 -14.12
N ARG A 208 2.50 -9.41 -14.46
CA ARG A 208 1.98 -10.56 -13.72
C ARG A 208 3.11 -11.58 -13.59
N LYS A 209 3.70 -11.72 -12.39
CA LYS A 209 4.59 -12.85 -12.07
C LYS A 209 3.76 -14.10 -12.30
N ARG A 210 3.97 -14.76 -13.45
CA ARG A 210 3.29 -16.01 -13.80
C ARG A 210 3.75 -17.07 -12.80
N LEU A 211 3.08 -17.16 -11.66
CA LEU A 211 3.12 -18.30 -10.75
C LEU A 211 2.35 -19.48 -11.38
N LEU A 212 2.64 -19.78 -12.65
CA LEU A 212 1.97 -20.80 -13.45
C LEU A 212 3.02 -21.57 -14.26
N VAL A 213 4.13 -21.93 -13.64
CA VAL A 213 5.07 -22.91 -14.21
C VAL A 213 5.51 -23.93 -13.16
N MET A 214 5.56 -23.56 -11.87
CA MET A 214 6.05 -24.49 -10.84
C MET A 214 5.05 -25.61 -10.49
N ILE A 215 3.74 -25.39 -10.61
CA ILE A 215 2.71 -26.42 -10.32
C ILE A 215 2.62 -27.47 -11.45
N VAL A 216 2.79 -27.06 -12.72
CA VAL A 216 2.70 -27.99 -13.87
C VAL A 216 3.94 -28.89 -13.97
N VAL A 217 5.14 -28.37 -13.68
CA VAL A 217 6.38 -29.16 -13.71
C VAL A 217 6.42 -30.18 -12.57
N LEU A 218 5.92 -29.84 -11.37
CA LEU A 218 5.83 -30.77 -10.24
C LEU A 218 4.79 -31.89 -10.49
N SER A 219 3.70 -31.58 -11.20
CA SER A 219 2.66 -32.55 -11.57
C SER A 219 3.14 -33.58 -12.59
N ILE A 220 3.92 -33.17 -13.59
CA ILE A 220 4.43 -34.08 -14.63
C ILE A 220 5.52 -35.00 -14.06
N ALA A 221 6.39 -34.50 -13.18
CA ALA A 221 7.41 -35.33 -12.52
C ALA A 221 6.80 -36.43 -11.64
N PHE A 222 5.69 -36.14 -10.95
CA PHE A 222 5.00 -37.10 -10.09
C PHE A 222 4.31 -38.22 -10.89
N VAL A 223 3.73 -37.91 -12.05
CA VAL A 223 3.09 -38.92 -12.93
C VAL A 223 4.14 -39.84 -13.59
N VAL A 224 5.31 -39.31 -13.96
CA VAL A 224 6.38 -40.11 -14.56
C VAL A 224 7.01 -41.09 -13.56
N LEU A 225 7.21 -40.67 -12.30
CA LEU A 225 7.75 -41.55 -11.24
C LEU A 225 6.78 -42.68 -10.84
N LEU A 226 5.47 -42.41 -10.78
CA LEU A 226 4.46 -43.43 -10.49
C LEU A 226 4.35 -44.48 -11.61
N SER A 227 4.55 -44.06 -12.86
CA SER A 227 4.51 -44.93 -14.05
C SER A 227 5.70 -45.89 -14.11
N ILE A 228 6.91 -45.42 -13.74
CA ILE A 228 8.13 -46.24 -13.73
C ILE A 228 8.11 -47.26 -12.58
N GLY A 229 7.58 -46.89 -11.41
CA GLY A 229 7.43 -47.79 -10.27
C GLY A 229 6.48 -48.98 -10.53
N LEU A 230 5.39 -48.76 -11.27
CA LEU A 230 4.42 -49.82 -11.58
C LEU A 230 4.95 -50.86 -12.58
N VAL A 231 5.81 -50.45 -13.52
CA VAL A 231 6.40 -51.35 -14.53
C VAL A 231 7.43 -52.32 -13.92
N GLN A 232 8.15 -51.91 -12.87
CA GLN A 232 9.12 -52.79 -12.20
C GLN A 232 8.45 -53.82 -11.28
N LEU A 233 7.25 -53.54 -10.76
CA LEU A 233 6.49 -54.49 -9.94
C LEU A 233 5.87 -55.62 -10.78
N VAL A 234 5.51 -55.35 -12.05
CA VAL A 234 4.93 -56.37 -12.95
C VAL A 234 5.98 -57.31 -13.56
N ARG A 235 7.24 -56.88 -13.65
CA ARG A 235 8.35 -57.72 -14.16
C ARG A 235 9.02 -58.59 -13.11
N GLY A 236 8.89 -58.28 -11.82
CA GLY A 236 9.47 -59.07 -10.72
C GLY A 236 8.69 -60.32 -10.32
N GLY A 237 7.48 -60.54 -10.87
CA GLY A 237 6.58 -61.61 -10.42
C GLY A 237 6.67 -62.96 -11.15
N ARG A 238 7.61 -63.15 -12.09
CA ARG A 238 7.63 -64.34 -12.97
C ARG A 238 8.81 -65.31 -12.84
N ASP A 239 9.73 -65.15 -11.89
CA ASP A 239 10.85 -66.09 -11.71
C ASP A 239 10.88 -66.75 -10.33
N ARG A 240 9.84 -67.53 -10.00
CA ARG A 240 9.92 -68.59 -8.98
C ARG A 240 9.18 -69.84 -9.41
N ARG A 241 9.75 -70.56 -10.38
CA ARG A 241 9.65 -72.02 -10.50
C ARG A 241 10.94 -72.53 -11.11
N LEU A 242 11.83 -73.04 -10.25
CA LEU A 242 12.42 -74.38 -10.29
C LEU A 242 13.22 -74.56 -8.99
#